data_AF-A0A4Q4U1D2-F1
#
_entry.id   AF-A0A4Q4U1D2-F1
#
_cell.length_a   1.000
_cell.length_b   1.000
_cell.length_c   1.000
_cell.angle_alpha   90.00
_cell.angle_beta   90.00
_cell.angle_gamma   90.00
#
_symmetry.space_group_name_H-M   'P 1'
#
loop_
_entity.id
_entity.type
_entity.pdbx_description
1 polymer ?
#
loop_
_entity_poly.entity_id
_entity_poly.type
_entity_poly.pdbx_seq_one_letter_code
_entity_poly.pdbx_strand_id
1 'polypeptide(L)'
;MAMETCSSVRQSEPREVWTQVRRKSRRNVGSKAPQQPLKASLQRPTSSGTTTRLSVSEIQRDHERFSRQWQESSCRRQLLDLMASRTGRPTTTVSQAVCLGIGSFDPEDGAWEVKRRAHIQLAAFLSIVGELGGGGGGGAEQQQQPIRCYFQEPLFTPADEAFIKGMGHKVLRSPSGFEVVNRDTLVFGIHLYRDVYGQAIAKCVPAIFVGTGLDVWEGWVDRRRAY
;
A
#
# COMPACT_ATOMS: atom_id res chain seq x y z
N MET A 1 -33.80 -6.72 61.82
CA MET A 1 -33.12 -5.42 61.95
C MET A 1 -31.63 -5.71 61.96
N ALA A 2 -30.75 -5.22 61.09
CA ALA A 2 -30.86 -4.40 59.90
C ALA A 2 -29.77 -4.90 58.92
N MET A 3 -30.04 -4.82 57.62
CA MET A 3 -29.02 -4.95 56.58
C MET A 3 -28.20 -3.67 56.54
N GLU A 4 -26.87 -3.76 56.42
CA GLU A 4 -26.07 -2.74 55.75
C GLU A 4 -25.01 -3.41 54.88
N THR A 5 -25.23 -3.28 53.58
CA THR A 5 -24.29 -3.56 52.49
C THR A 5 -23.35 -2.36 52.33
N CYS A 6 -22.04 -2.60 52.22
CA CYS A 6 -21.10 -1.58 51.78
C CYS A 6 -20.46 -2.00 50.45
N SER A 7 -20.58 -1.08 49.50
CA SER A 7 -20.50 -1.27 48.07
C SER A 7 -19.06 -1.31 47.53
N SER A 8 -18.90 -2.14 46.50
CA SER A 8 -17.76 -2.17 45.58
C SER A 8 -17.49 -0.79 44.97
N VAL A 9 -16.29 -0.25 45.22
CA VAL A 9 -15.75 0.90 44.48
C VAL A 9 -15.21 0.41 43.15
N ARG A 10 -15.91 0.74 42.06
CA ARG A 10 -15.43 0.57 40.69
C ARG A 10 -14.31 1.58 40.44
N GLN A 11 -13.10 1.09 40.25
CA GLN A 11 -12.00 1.89 39.71
C GLN A 11 -12.27 2.12 38.21
N SER A 12 -12.46 3.38 37.84
CA SER A 12 -12.52 3.84 36.45
C SER A 12 -11.11 3.87 35.87
N GLU A 13 -10.88 3.13 34.78
CA GLU A 13 -9.63 3.22 34.02
C GLU A 13 -9.45 4.61 33.40
N PRO A 14 -8.22 5.18 33.43
CA PRO A 14 -7.94 6.44 32.78
C PRO A 14 -7.99 6.27 31.25
N ARG A 15 -8.92 6.97 30.61
CA ARG A 15 -9.00 7.10 29.16
C ARG A 15 -7.70 7.69 28.62
N GLU A 16 -6.95 6.92 27.84
CA GLU A 16 -5.78 7.38 27.11
C GLU A 16 -6.20 8.44 26.06
N VAL A 17 -5.94 9.70 26.39
CA VAL A 17 -6.08 10.82 25.45
C VAL A 17 -4.78 10.93 24.67
N TRP A 18 -4.81 10.51 23.41
CA TRP A 18 -3.68 10.63 22.48
C TRP A 18 -3.11 12.06 22.46
N THR A 19 -1.85 12.22 22.86
CA THR A 19 -1.16 13.50 22.84
C THR A 19 -0.56 13.75 21.45
N GLN A 20 -1.13 14.70 20.70
CA GLN A 20 -0.67 15.05 19.37
C GLN A 20 0.51 16.03 19.43
N VAL A 21 1.71 15.57 19.07
CA VAL A 21 2.92 16.42 19.03
C VAL A 21 2.93 17.27 17.76
N ARG A 22 2.74 18.58 17.90
CA ARG A 22 2.98 19.54 16.81
C ARG A 22 4.47 19.83 16.66
N ARG A 23 4.99 19.65 15.44
CA ARG A 23 6.36 20.08 15.09
C ARG A 23 6.45 21.60 15.19
N LYS A 24 7.45 22.06 15.94
CA LYS A 24 7.79 23.48 16.13
C LYS A 24 8.40 24.01 14.82
N SER A 25 7.64 24.80 14.06
CA SER A 25 8.18 25.55 12.92
C SER A 25 9.22 26.56 13.44
N ARG A 26 10.47 26.43 12.98
CA ARG A 26 11.52 27.44 13.20
C ARG A 26 11.15 28.69 12.41
N ARG A 27 10.76 29.76 13.11
CA ARG A 27 10.64 31.11 12.52
C ARG A 27 12.03 31.65 12.24
N ASN A 28 12.34 31.87 10.97
CA ASN A 28 13.42 32.78 10.59
C ASN A 28 13.04 34.21 11.01
N VAL A 29 13.95 34.84 11.73
CA VAL A 29 13.90 36.25 12.13
C VAL A 29 14.35 37.09 10.94
N GLY A 30 13.53 38.06 10.51
CA GLY A 30 13.92 39.02 9.50
C GLY A 30 12.80 39.96 9.06
N SER A 31 12.89 41.20 9.54
CA SER A 31 12.35 42.44 8.95
C SER A 31 10.91 42.88 9.31
N LYS A 32 10.85 44.10 9.86
CA LYS A 32 9.69 44.83 10.39
C LYS A 32 8.86 45.46 9.27
N ALA A 33 7.52 45.36 9.35
CA ALA A 33 6.58 46.27 8.71
C ALA A 33 5.33 46.47 9.62
N PRO A 34 4.66 47.64 9.62
CA PRO A 34 3.65 47.98 10.64
C PRO A 34 2.32 47.26 10.42
N GLN A 35 1.71 46.83 11.53
CA GLN A 35 0.47 46.07 11.59
C GLN A 35 -0.76 46.99 11.61
N GLN A 36 -1.70 46.80 10.69
CA GLN A 36 -3.11 47.20 10.86
C GLN A 36 -3.93 46.01 11.38
N PRO A 37 -4.83 46.18 12.36
CA PRO A 37 -5.61 45.07 12.90
C PRO A 37 -6.83 44.76 12.02
N LEU A 38 -6.70 43.79 11.12
CA LEU A 38 -7.85 43.13 10.51
C LEU A 38 -8.45 42.13 11.51
N LYS A 39 -9.62 42.48 12.06
CA LYS A 39 -10.49 41.54 12.79
C LYS A 39 -11.03 40.49 11.81
N ALA A 40 -10.24 39.46 11.52
CA ALA A 40 -10.73 38.26 10.86
C ALA A 40 -11.26 37.30 11.93
N SER A 41 -12.58 37.15 11.97
CA SER A 41 -13.26 36.08 12.71
C SER A 41 -12.66 34.74 12.30
N LEU A 42 -11.99 34.05 13.23
CA LEU A 42 -11.53 32.68 13.06
C LEU A 42 -12.74 31.74 13.14
N GLN A 43 -13.59 31.77 12.12
CA GLN A 43 -14.44 30.64 11.83
C GLN A 43 -13.54 29.54 11.28
N ARG A 44 -13.27 28.56 12.13
CA ARG A 44 -12.73 27.25 11.75
C ARG A 44 -13.60 26.73 10.60
N PRO A 45 -13.07 26.47 9.40
CA PRO A 45 -13.82 25.71 8.43
C PRO A 45 -14.00 24.33 9.06
N THR A 46 -15.19 24.04 9.54
CA THR A 46 -15.66 22.67 9.64
C THR A 46 -15.69 22.18 8.19
N SER A 47 -14.61 21.55 7.74
CA SER A 47 -14.64 20.73 6.54
C SER A 47 -15.45 19.47 6.87
N SER A 48 -16.74 19.64 7.06
CA SER A 48 -17.75 18.63 6.74
C SER A 48 -17.85 18.53 5.23
N GLY A 49 -16.70 18.28 4.58
CA GLY A 49 -16.67 17.82 3.21
C GLY A 49 -17.10 16.37 3.29
N THR A 50 -18.33 16.09 2.90
CA THR A 50 -18.71 14.73 2.50
C THR A 50 -17.73 14.34 1.40
N THR A 51 -16.67 13.60 1.74
CA THR A 51 -15.75 13.07 0.73
C THR A 51 -16.57 12.06 -0.07
N THR A 52 -17.14 12.50 -1.18
CA THR A 52 -17.88 11.62 -2.08
C THR A 52 -16.90 10.57 -2.57
N ARG A 53 -17.19 9.30 -2.25
CA ARG A 53 -16.39 8.17 -2.71
C ARG A 53 -16.28 8.18 -4.23
N LEU A 54 -15.09 7.90 -4.74
CA LEU A 54 -14.86 7.86 -6.18
C LEU A 54 -15.64 6.71 -6.81
N SER A 55 -16.18 6.97 -8.00
CA SER A 55 -16.74 5.94 -8.86
C SER A 55 -15.64 5.11 -9.53
N VAL A 56 -15.99 3.92 -10.02
CA VAL A 56 -15.06 3.02 -10.73
C VAL A 56 -14.44 3.69 -11.96
N SER A 57 -15.21 4.50 -12.69
CA SER A 57 -14.72 5.21 -13.88
C SER A 57 -13.72 6.32 -13.53
N GLU A 58 -13.88 6.96 -12.37
CA GLU A 58 -12.90 7.95 -11.89
C GLU A 58 -11.59 7.28 -11.47
N ILE A 59 -11.67 6.16 -10.75
CA ILE A 59 -10.50 5.34 -10.41
C ILE A 59 -9.78 4.87 -11.69
N GLN A 60 -10.52 4.39 -12.69
CA GLN A 60 -9.99 3.98 -13.99
C GLN A 60 -9.25 5.14 -14.69
N ARG A 61 -9.86 6.32 -14.77
CA ARG A 61 -9.26 7.51 -15.39
C ARG A 61 -7.96 7.92 -14.70
N ASP A 62 -7.93 7.89 -13.36
CA ASP A 62 -6.72 8.20 -12.61
C ASP A 62 -5.65 7.12 -12.82
N HIS A 63 -6.05 5.84 -12.86
CA HIS A 63 -5.13 4.76 -13.17
C HIS A 63 -4.50 4.93 -14.55
N GLU A 64 -5.26 5.23 -15.60
CA GLU A 64 -4.72 5.48 -16.94
C GLU A 64 -3.70 6.62 -16.97
N ARG A 65 -4.01 7.71 -16.25
CA ARG A 65 -3.11 8.86 -16.13
C ARG A 65 -1.80 8.47 -15.45
N PHE A 66 -1.85 7.80 -14.30
CA PHE A 66 -0.65 7.40 -13.56
C PHE A 66 0.12 6.28 -14.24
N SER A 67 -0.57 5.36 -14.91
CA SER A 67 0.04 4.33 -15.74
C SER A 67 0.84 4.97 -16.86
N ARG A 68 0.35 6.00 -17.54
CA ARG A 68 1.14 6.74 -18.54
C ARG A 68 2.43 7.33 -17.94
N GLN A 69 2.34 7.98 -16.79
CA GLN A 69 3.52 8.52 -16.08
C GLN A 69 4.51 7.41 -15.71
N TRP A 70 4.03 6.25 -15.26
CA TRP A 70 4.86 5.08 -15.00
C TRP A 70 5.55 4.59 -16.27
N GLN A 71 4.82 4.48 -17.38
CA GLN A 71 5.35 4.01 -18.66
C GLN A 71 6.52 4.85 -19.17
N GLU A 72 6.44 6.17 -18.98
CA GLU A 72 7.46 7.15 -19.38
C GLU A 72 8.62 7.28 -18.38
N SER A 73 8.47 6.73 -17.17
CA SER A 73 9.45 6.91 -16.09
C SER A 73 10.76 6.17 -16.32
N SER A 74 11.86 6.72 -15.79
CA SER A 74 13.13 5.99 -15.70
C SER A 74 13.04 4.76 -14.79
N CYS A 75 12.19 4.80 -13.76
CA CYS A 75 11.99 3.68 -12.84
C CYS A 75 11.47 2.43 -13.54
N ARG A 76 10.49 2.58 -14.46
CA ARG A 76 10.03 1.45 -15.28
C ARG A 76 11.17 0.88 -16.12
N ARG A 77 11.92 1.73 -16.82
CA ARG A 77 13.05 1.26 -17.66
C ARG A 77 14.05 0.46 -16.84
N GLN A 78 14.46 0.98 -15.68
CA GLN A 78 15.37 0.28 -14.77
C GLN A 78 14.80 -1.05 -14.27
N LEU A 79 13.49 -1.11 -13.99
CA LEU A 79 12.81 -2.35 -13.61
C LEU A 79 12.89 -3.39 -14.74
N LEU A 80 12.61 -2.99 -15.98
CA LEU A 80 12.68 -3.88 -17.15
C LEU A 80 14.12 -4.35 -17.41
N ASP A 81 15.10 -3.46 -17.31
CA ASP A 81 16.52 -3.81 -17.44
C ASP A 81 16.94 -4.83 -16.37
N LEU A 82 16.47 -4.66 -15.13
CA LEU A 82 16.71 -5.60 -14.04
C LEU A 82 16.07 -6.96 -14.31
N MET A 83 14.84 -7.00 -14.83
CA MET A 83 14.16 -8.24 -15.18
C MET A 83 14.81 -8.97 -16.35
N ALA A 84 15.33 -8.23 -17.34
CA ALA A 84 16.07 -8.80 -18.46
C ALA A 84 17.44 -9.37 -18.05
N SER A 85 18.04 -8.84 -16.99
CA SER A 85 19.32 -9.30 -16.47
C SER A 85 19.26 -10.72 -15.88
N ARG A 86 20.43 -11.38 -15.79
CA ARG A 86 20.55 -12.77 -15.29
C ARG A 86 20.05 -12.93 -13.84
N THR A 87 20.08 -11.86 -13.05
CA THR A 87 19.58 -11.82 -11.66
C THR A 87 18.06 -11.65 -11.58
N GLY A 88 17.40 -11.23 -12.66
CA GLY A 88 15.95 -11.00 -12.71
C GLY A 88 15.13 -12.21 -13.15
N ARG A 89 15.77 -13.26 -13.70
CA ARG A 89 15.06 -14.44 -14.18
C ARG A 89 14.78 -15.42 -13.04
N PRO A 90 13.50 -15.75 -12.77
CA PRO A 90 13.18 -16.76 -11.78
C PRO A 90 13.71 -18.13 -12.25
N THR A 91 14.10 -18.96 -11.29
CA THR A 91 14.50 -20.34 -11.55
C THR A 91 13.31 -21.26 -11.85
N THR A 92 12.10 -20.78 -11.60
CA THR A 92 10.83 -21.49 -11.80
C THR A 92 9.88 -20.65 -12.65
N THR A 93 8.96 -21.32 -13.35
CA THR A 93 7.91 -20.64 -14.10
C THR A 93 6.91 -19.99 -13.15
N VAL A 94 6.66 -18.70 -13.31
CA VAL A 94 5.65 -17.98 -12.53
C VAL A 94 4.28 -18.20 -13.16
N SER A 95 3.36 -18.86 -12.46
CA SER A 95 2.00 -19.14 -12.95
C SER A 95 0.93 -18.22 -12.34
N GLN A 96 1.29 -17.52 -11.26
CA GLN A 96 0.40 -16.61 -10.56
C GLN A 96 1.18 -15.50 -9.84
N ALA A 97 0.49 -14.41 -9.55
CA ALA A 97 1.02 -13.27 -8.84
C ALA A 97 0.03 -12.79 -7.78
N VAL A 98 0.54 -12.42 -6.61
CA VAL A 98 -0.26 -11.83 -5.53
C VAL A 98 0.28 -10.43 -5.20
N CYS A 99 -0.61 -9.45 -5.21
CA CYS A 99 -0.35 -8.09 -4.77
C CYS A 99 -0.98 -7.88 -3.39
N LEU A 100 -0.13 -7.60 -2.40
CA LEU A 100 -0.49 -7.48 -1.00
C LEU A 100 -0.30 -6.03 -0.55
N GLY A 101 -1.33 -5.43 0.03
CA GLY A 101 -1.21 -4.15 0.75
C GLY A 101 -0.87 -2.94 -0.11
N ILE A 102 -1.44 -2.83 -1.32
CA ILE A 102 -1.16 -1.75 -2.28
C ILE A 102 -1.75 -0.38 -1.88
N GLY A 103 -2.71 -0.36 -0.96
CA GLY A 103 -3.50 0.80 -0.56
C GLY A 103 -4.77 0.99 -1.40
N SER A 104 -5.69 1.83 -0.91
CA SER A 104 -6.89 2.23 -1.64
C SER A 104 -6.59 3.26 -2.73
N PHE A 105 -7.35 3.22 -3.83
CA PHE A 105 -7.32 4.25 -4.87
C PHE A 105 -8.16 5.48 -4.50
N ASP A 106 -8.97 5.36 -3.44
CA ASP A 106 -9.80 6.41 -2.86
C ASP A 106 -9.62 6.49 -1.33
N PRO A 107 -8.43 6.95 -0.87
CA PRO A 107 -8.16 7.05 0.57
C PRO A 107 -9.16 8.01 1.24
N GLU A 108 -9.57 7.66 2.45
CA GLU A 108 -10.67 8.35 3.17
C GLU A 108 -10.39 9.84 3.45
N ASP A 109 -9.12 10.20 3.64
CA ASP A 109 -8.65 11.58 3.83
C ASP A 109 -8.37 12.31 2.51
N GLY A 110 -8.60 11.66 1.36
CA GLY A 110 -8.30 12.20 0.04
C GLY A 110 -6.80 12.43 -0.20
N ALA A 111 -5.91 11.79 0.57
CA ALA A 111 -4.47 11.99 0.46
C ALA A 111 -3.95 11.63 -0.93
N TRP A 112 -3.65 12.67 -1.72
CA TRP A 112 -3.19 12.57 -3.11
C TRP A 112 -1.99 11.63 -3.27
N GLU A 113 -1.00 11.71 -2.36
CA GLU A 113 0.20 10.86 -2.43
C GLU A 113 -0.10 9.38 -2.19
N VAL A 114 -1.07 9.06 -1.32
CA VAL A 114 -1.50 7.67 -1.07
C VAL A 114 -2.18 7.10 -2.30
N LYS A 115 -3.12 7.86 -2.87
CA LYS A 115 -3.81 7.52 -4.12
C LYS A 115 -2.82 7.31 -5.27
N ARG A 116 -1.93 8.28 -5.50
CA ARG A 116 -0.90 8.20 -6.54
C ARG A 116 -0.03 6.95 -6.36
N ARG A 117 0.39 6.67 -5.12
CA ARG A 117 1.21 5.49 -4.81
C ARG A 117 0.49 4.19 -5.16
N ALA A 118 -0.78 4.04 -4.78
CA ALA A 118 -1.56 2.85 -5.11
C ALA A 118 -1.61 2.59 -6.63
N HIS A 119 -1.88 3.63 -7.43
CA HIS A 119 -1.89 3.48 -8.89
C HIS A 119 -0.52 3.17 -9.48
N ILE A 120 0.57 3.79 -9.01
CA ILE A 120 1.92 3.52 -9.50
C ILE A 120 2.37 2.10 -9.12
N GLN A 121 2.08 1.65 -7.90
CA GLN A 121 2.38 0.28 -7.50
C GLN A 121 1.61 -0.74 -8.34
N LEU A 122 0.34 -0.45 -8.70
CA LEU A 122 -0.46 -1.31 -9.56
C LEU A 122 0.16 -1.40 -10.95
N ALA A 123 0.54 -0.25 -11.52
CA ALA A 123 1.19 -0.18 -12.83
C ALA A 123 2.54 -0.93 -12.84
N ALA A 124 3.32 -0.82 -11.77
CA ALA A 124 4.58 -1.54 -11.59
C ALA A 124 4.35 -3.05 -11.50
N PHE A 125 3.40 -3.50 -10.66
CA PHE A 125 3.02 -4.90 -10.53
C PHE A 125 2.61 -5.50 -11.88
N LEU A 126 1.73 -4.82 -12.63
CA LEU A 126 1.28 -5.29 -13.94
C LEU A 126 2.40 -5.30 -14.98
N SER A 127 3.37 -4.39 -14.89
CA SER A 127 4.55 -4.41 -15.76
C SER A 127 5.39 -5.66 -15.53
N ILE A 128 5.64 -6.03 -14.26
CA ILE A 128 6.38 -7.24 -13.90
C ILE A 128 5.64 -8.49 -14.42
N VAL A 129 4.32 -8.56 -14.19
CA VAL A 129 3.50 -9.68 -14.67
C VAL A 129 3.55 -9.79 -16.19
N GLY A 130 3.47 -8.67 -16.91
CA GLY A 130 3.54 -8.65 -18.38
C GLY A 130 4.86 -9.20 -18.92
N GLU A 131 5.99 -8.79 -18.34
CA GLU A 131 7.31 -9.29 -18.73
C GLU A 131 7.47 -10.79 -18.44
N LEU A 132 6.98 -11.27 -17.30
CA LEU A 132 7.04 -12.68 -16.94
C LEU A 132 6.15 -13.55 -17.83
N GLY A 133 5.01 -13.01 -18.30
CA GLY A 133 4.11 -13.71 -19.21
C GLY A 133 4.55 -13.70 -20.68
N GLY A 134 5.42 -12.75 -21.08
CA GLY A 134 5.88 -12.60 -22.47
C GLY A 134 7.30 -13.13 -22.76
N GLY A 135 8.06 -13.49 -21.73
CA GLY A 135 9.53 -13.68 -21.81
C GLY A 135 10.06 -15.10 -22.01
N GLY A 136 9.23 -16.07 -22.42
CA GLY A 136 9.65 -17.44 -22.73
C GLY A 136 10.40 -17.56 -24.07
N GLY A 137 11.60 -17.01 -24.17
CA GLY A 137 12.46 -17.17 -25.34
C GLY A 137 12.95 -18.61 -25.51
N GLY A 138 12.29 -19.37 -26.38
CA GLY A 138 12.74 -20.68 -26.86
C GLY A 138 11.62 -21.43 -27.57
N GLY A 139 11.63 -21.36 -28.91
CA GLY A 139 10.90 -22.19 -29.89
C GLY A 139 9.72 -23.05 -29.42
N ALA A 140 8.57 -22.81 -30.07
CA ALA A 140 7.32 -23.55 -30.09
C ALA A 140 6.15 -22.80 -29.43
N GLU A 141 5.04 -22.82 -30.16
CA GLU A 141 3.72 -22.22 -29.91
C GLU A 141 3.01 -22.83 -28.69
N GLN A 142 3.66 -22.81 -27.53
CA GLN A 142 3.00 -23.13 -26.28
C GLN A 142 2.30 -21.87 -25.81
N GLN A 143 0.98 -21.83 -26.03
CA GLN A 143 0.07 -20.84 -25.46
C GLN A 143 0.24 -20.85 -23.94
N GLN A 144 1.16 -20.03 -23.43
CA GLN A 144 1.35 -19.85 -22.00
C GLN A 144 0.08 -19.23 -21.44
N GLN A 145 -0.53 -19.95 -20.51
CA GLN A 145 -1.70 -19.47 -19.79
C GLN A 145 -1.34 -18.14 -19.11
N PRO A 146 -2.21 -17.12 -19.16
CA PRO A 146 -1.94 -15.83 -18.55
C PRO A 146 -1.72 -15.99 -17.04
N ILE A 147 -0.73 -15.26 -16.49
CA ILE A 147 -0.44 -15.27 -15.06
C ILE A 147 -1.65 -14.77 -14.29
N ARG A 148 -2.17 -15.63 -13.40
CA ARG A 148 -3.34 -15.30 -12.58
C ARG A 148 -2.96 -14.27 -11.51
N CYS A 149 -3.66 -13.15 -11.46
CA CYS A 149 -3.39 -12.07 -10.50
C CYS A 149 -4.41 -12.03 -9.38
N TYR A 150 -3.91 -11.98 -8.14
CA TYR A 150 -4.68 -11.90 -6.91
C TYR A 150 -4.31 -10.63 -6.15
N PHE A 151 -5.29 -9.98 -5.52
CA PHE A 151 -5.10 -8.76 -4.74
C PHE A 151 -5.69 -8.94 -3.35
N GLN A 152 -4.94 -8.57 -2.31
CA GLN A 152 -5.44 -8.48 -0.94
C GLN A 152 -5.02 -7.14 -0.34
N GLU A 153 -6.02 -6.30 -0.05
CA GLU A 153 -5.84 -4.99 0.57
C GLU A 153 -6.97 -4.75 1.58
N PRO A 154 -6.66 -4.65 2.88
CA PRO A 154 -7.66 -4.34 3.91
C PRO A 154 -8.40 -3.01 3.73
N LEU A 155 -7.78 -2.02 3.07
CA LEU A 155 -8.33 -0.69 2.85
C LEU A 155 -9.16 -0.56 1.56
N PHE A 156 -9.33 -1.62 0.77
CA PHE A 156 -10.13 -1.54 -0.45
C PHE A 156 -11.59 -1.18 -0.15
N THR A 157 -12.06 -0.17 -0.86
CA THR A 157 -13.47 0.18 -0.96
C THR A 157 -14.17 -0.74 -1.98
N PRO A 158 -15.52 -0.81 -1.97
CA PRO A 158 -16.25 -1.54 -3.00
C PRO A 158 -15.92 -1.09 -4.44
N ALA A 159 -15.62 0.20 -4.64
CA ALA A 159 -15.22 0.75 -5.93
C ALA A 159 -13.81 0.28 -6.32
N ASP A 160 -12.86 0.22 -5.38
CA ASP A 160 -11.52 -0.34 -5.62
C ASP A 160 -11.62 -1.80 -6.06
N GLU A 161 -12.42 -2.61 -5.37
CA GLU A 161 -12.59 -4.02 -5.71
C GLU A 161 -13.24 -4.21 -7.08
N ALA A 162 -14.26 -3.42 -7.39
CA ALA A 162 -14.93 -3.45 -8.68
C ALA A 162 -13.99 -3.04 -9.80
N PHE A 163 -13.14 -2.04 -9.58
CA PHE A 163 -12.08 -1.64 -10.51
C PHE A 163 -11.07 -2.77 -10.78
N ILE A 164 -10.51 -3.39 -9.72
CA ILE A 164 -9.58 -4.52 -9.87
C ILE A 164 -10.23 -5.71 -10.59
N LYS A 165 -11.48 -6.06 -10.23
CA LYS A 165 -12.24 -7.12 -10.89
C LYS A 165 -12.56 -6.79 -12.35
N GLY A 166 -12.81 -5.51 -12.65
CA GLY A 166 -13.04 -5.01 -14.01
C GLY A 166 -11.82 -5.19 -14.93
N MET A 167 -10.60 -5.22 -14.38
CA MET A 167 -9.38 -5.58 -15.11
C MET A 167 -9.18 -7.11 -15.27
N GLY A 168 -10.11 -7.94 -14.79
CA GLY A 168 -10.04 -9.41 -14.88
C GLY A 168 -9.22 -10.06 -13.77
N HIS A 169 -8.88 -9.34 -12.69
CA HIS A 169 -8.12 -9.85 -11.57
C HIS A 169 -9.00 -10.28 -10.39
N LYS A 170 -8.48 -11.14 -9.51
CA LYS A 170 -9.22 -11.62 -8.34
C LYS A 170 -8.88 -10.80 -7.10
N VAL A 171 -9.89 -10.34 -6.38
CA VAL A 171 -9.72 -9.73 -5.05
C VAL A 171 -10.02 -10.79 -4.00
N LEU A 172 -9.11 -10.94 -3.04
CA LEU A 172 -9.19 -11.86 -1.92
C LEU A 172 -9.36 -11.08 -0.61
N ARG A 173 -10.07 -11.69 0.34
CA ARG A 173 -10.15 -11.17 1.71
C ARG A 173 -8.92 -11.60 2.48
N SER A 174 -8.48 -10.76 3.43
CA SER A 174 -7.45 -11.16 4.39
C SER A 174 -7.99 -12.28 5.29
N PRO A 175 -7.24 -13.38 5.54
CA PRO A 175 -5.84 -13.64 5.16
C PRO A 175 -5.61 -14.47 3.88
N SER A 176 -6.63 -14.72 3.05
CA SER A 176 -6.57 -15.69 1.94
C SER A 176 -5.53 -15.40 0.86
N GLY A 177 -5.09 -14.15 0.71
CA GLY A 177 -3.96 -13.77 -0.15
C GLY A 177 -2.64 -14.40 0.26
N PHE A 178 -2.42 -14.69 1.54
CA PHE A 178 -1.24 -15.44 1.98
C PHE A 178 -1.38 -16.94 1.66
N GLU A 179 -2.62 -17.44 1.60
CA GLU A 179 -2.86 -18.87 1.41
C GLU A 179 -2.57 -19.34 0.00
N VAL A 180 -2.72 -18.45 -0.99
CA VAL A 180 -2.45 -18.74 -2.40
C VAL A 180 -0.96 -18.77 -2.72
N VAL A 181 -0.08 -18.26 -1.84
CA VAL A 181 1.37 -18.22 -2.11
C VAL A 181 1.94 -19.64 -2.18
N ASN A 182 2.60 -19.94 -3.29
CA ASN A 182 3.34 -21.17 -3.55
C ASN A 182 4.68 -20.88 -4.27
N ARG A 183 5.44 -21.93 -4.60
CA ARG A 183 6.75 -21.84 -5.27
C ARG A 183 6.72 -21.21 -6.67
N ASP A 184 5.55 -21.12 -7.30
CA ASP A 184 5.35 -20.58 -8.65
C ASP A 184 4.70 -19.19 -8.61
N THR A 185 4.75 -18.54 -7.44
CA THR A 185 4.11 -17.24 -7.20
C THR A 185 5.11 -16.10 -7.29
N LEU A 186 4.71 -15.01 -7.95
CA LEU A 186 5.27 -13.67 -7.72
C LEU A 186 4.55 -13.03 -6.53
N VAL A 187 5.25 -12.73 -5.45
CA VAL A 187 4.71 -11.93 -4.35
C VAL A 187 5.16 -10.49 -4.51
N PHE A 188 4.20 -9.57 -4.53
CA PHE A 188 4.45 -8.13 -4.56
C PHE A 188 3.80 -7.49 -3.33
N GLY A 189 4.62 -6.88 -2.48
CA GLY A 189 4.15 -6.25 -1.25
C GLY A 189 5.12 -5.18 -0.78
N ILE A 190 4.91 -3.94 -1.19
CA ILE A 190 5.80 -2.82 -0.84
C ILE A 190 5.26 -2.14 0.41
N HIS A 191 6.14 -1.81 1.37
CA HIS A 191 5.81 -1.17 2.65
C HIS A 191 4.90 -1.99 3.58
N LEU A 192 4.99 -3.33 3.51
CA LEU A 192 4.30 -4.18 4.48
C LEU A 192 5.10 -4.28 5.76
N TYR A 193 4.41 -4.49 6.88
CA TYR A 193 5.05 -4.78 8.15
C TYR A 193 5.79 -6.13 8.11
N ARG A 194 6.84 -6.25 8.92
CA ARG A 194 7.67 -7.46 9.02
C ARG A 194 6.84 -8.74 9.23
N ASP A 195 5.82 -8.69 10.07
CA ASP A 195 4.99 -9.87 10.37
C ASP A 195 4.09 -10.26 9.19
N VAL A 196 3.73 -9.29 8.34
CA VAL A 196 2.98 -9.54 7.10
C VAL A 196 3.89 -10.21 6.07
N TYR A 197 5.17 -9.81 5.98
CA TYR A 197 6.16 -10.55 5.19
C TYR A 197 6.36 -11.98 5.70
N GLY A 198 6.43 -12.16 7.01
CA GLY A 198 6.48 -13.48 7.63
C GLY A 198 5.31 -14.36 7.22
N GLN A 199 4.09 -13.83 7.22
CA GLN A 199 2.89 -14.56 6.77
C GLN A 199 2.95 -14.92 5.28
N ALA A 200 3.41 -14.00 4.43
CA ALA A 200 3.47 -14.23 2.98
C ALA A 200 4.43 -15.36 2.57
N ILE A 201 5.51 -15.58 3.33
CA ILE A 201 6.52 -16.62 3.03
C ILE A 201 6.48 -17.82 4.00
N ALA A 202 5.52 -17.84 4.92
CA ALA A 202 5.45 -18.84 5.99
C ALA A 202 5.40 -20.30 5.47
N LYS A 203 4.70 -20.53 4.36
CA LYS A 203 4.53 -21.87 3.78
C LYS A 203 5.70 -22.28 2.88
N CYS A 204 6.23 -21.34 2.12
CA CYS A 204 7.34 -21.55 1.19
C CYS A 204 7.94 -20.23 0.72
N VAL A 205 9.15 -20.31 0.16
CA VAL A 205 9.76 -19.20 -0.59
C VAL A 205 9.10 -19.12 -1.98
N PRO A 206 8.53 -17.97 -2.38
CA PRO A 206 7.95 -17.77 -3.70
C PRO A 206 9.03 -17.68 -4.79
N ALA A 207 8.63 -17.82 -6.07
CA ALA A 207 9.54 -17.69 -7.21
C ALA A 207 10.23 -16.33 -7.26
N ILE A 208 9.45 -15.27 -6.98
CA ILE A 208 9.91 -13.89 -6.93
C ILE A 208 9.24 -13.22 -5.74
N PHE A 209 10.01 -12.42 -5.02
CA PHE A 209 9.51 -11.59 -3.93
C PHE A 209 9.95 -10.13 -4.16
N VAL A 210 8.99 -9.23 -4.30
CA VAL A 210 9.20 -7.79 -4.41
C VAL A 210 8.63 -7.12 -3.17
N GLY A 211 9.49 -6.51 -2.36
CA GLY A 211 9.09 -5.82 -1.15
C GLY A 211 10.10 -4.80 -0.66
N THR A 212 9.87 -4.29 0.54
CA THR A 212 10.78 -3.35 1.21
C THR A 212 12.03 -4.08 1.68
N GLY A 213 13.20 -3.47 1.44
CA GLY A 213 14.50 -4.02 1.83
C GLY A 213 14.61 -4.31 3.33
N LEU A 214 15.39 -5.34 3.66
CA LEU A 214 15.60 -5.79 5.04
C LEU A 214 16.29 -4.72 5.89
N ASP A 215 17.15 -3.92 5.28
CA ASP A 215 17.88 -2.79 5.86
C ASP A 215 16.96 -1.78 6.56
N VAL A 216 15.74 -1.61 6.03
CA VAL A 216 14.72 -0.73 6.62
C VAL A 216 14.30 -1.21 8.00
N TRP A 217 14.36 -2.50 8.30
CA TRP A 217 13.96 -3.07 9.59
C TRP A 217 15.15 -3.25 10.54
N GLU A 218 16.34 -3.58 10.02
CA GLU A 218 17.55 -3.76 10.81
C GLU A 218 17.97 -2.45 11.51
N GLY A 219 17.91 -1.31 10.80
CA GLY A 219 18.18 0.00 11.41
C GLY A 219 17.21 0.41 12.54
N TRP A 220 16.08 -0.29 12.71
CA TRP A 220 15.18 -0.08 13.85
C TRP A 220 15.50 -0.96 15.05
N VAL A 221 16.08 -2.15 14.85
CA VAL A 221 16.45 -3.06 15.94
C VAL A 221 17.64 -2.49 16.71
N ASP A 222 18.63 -1.93 16.01
CA ASP A 222 19.80 -1.32 16.65
C ASP A 222 19.45 -0.08 17.48
N ARG A 223 18.41 0.67 17.07
CA ARG A 223 17.93 1.83 17.83
C ARG A 223 17.12 1.48 19.09
N ARG A 224 16.58 0.27 19.20
CA ARG A 224 15.90 -0.20 20.43
C ARG A 224 16.84 -0.88 21.42
N ARG A 225 18.03 -1.31 20.99
CA ARG A 225 19.08 -1.80 21.90
C ARG A 225 19.96 -0.70 22.50
N ALA A 226 19.81 0.53 22.02
CA ALA A 226 20.57 1.70 22.46
C ALA A 226 19.86 2.53 23.56
N TYR A 227 18.72 2.08 24.08
CA TYR A 227 17.99 2.69 25.21
C TYR A 227 17.63 1.62 26.23
#